data_AF-A0A0G4KDM9-F1
#
_entry.id   AF-A0A0G4KDM9-F1
#
_cell.length_a   1.000
_cell.length_b   1.000
_cell.length_c   1.000
_cell.angle_alpha   90.00
_cell.angle_beta   90.00
_cell.angle_gamma   90.00
#
_symmetry.space_group_name_H-M   'P 1'
#
loop_
_entity.id
_entity.type
_entity.pdbx_description
1 polymer ?
#
loop_
_entity_poly.entity_id
_entity_poly.type
_entity_poly.pdbx_seq_one_letter_code
_entity_poly.pdbx_strand_id
1 'polypeptide(L)'
;MRLGDYMKRHIFDPVSAKDITFHMETRGDLQPRLVNQWGRYGESLRRPEKPLWPAQINEDLGGGGLYATVSALLNIYQGILNGKLLHPATVEAMFQPQLKSVIGLESREGYSSSYLNAVFNTVPANVSVNFGLGGLINLGAIPNRRAARSLTWSGMPNCYWWVDLENGVAGVYLSQLVPTGDEQAVKLLAKFEEFVYASLDDMKHQ
;
A
#
# COMPACT_ATOMS: atom_id res chain seq x y z
N MET A 1 8.05 -21.49 14.19
CA MET A 1 8.52 -20.09 14.02
C MET A 1 7.30 -19.25 13.73
N ARG A 2 7.10 -18.12 14.44
CA ARG A 2 5.99 -17.22 14.14
C ARG A 2 6.26 -16.43 12.86
N LEU A 3 5.23 -15.90 12.20
CA LEU A 3 5.41 -15.15 10.96
C LEU A 3 6.22 -13.88 11.20
N GLY A 4 5.97 -13.17 12.30
CA GLY A 4 6.71 -11.98 12.72
C GLY A 4 8.20 -12.25 12.90
N ASP A 5 8.58 -13.40 13.47
CA ASP A 5 9.99 -13.80 13.62
C ASP A 5 10.65 -14.01 12.25
N TYR A 6 9.94 -14.66 11.32
CA TYR A 6 10.42 -14.88 9.96
C TYR A 6 10.57 -13.55 9.21
N MET A 7 9.53 -12.71 9.23
CA MET A 7 9.56 -11.41 8.57
C MET A 7 10.64 -10.50 9.17
N LYS A 8 10.85 -10.53 10.49
CA LYS A 8 11.94 -9.79 11.13
C LYS A 8 13.29 -10.19 10.54
N ARG A 9 13.58 -11.49 10.52
CA ARG A 9 14.87 -12.02 10.05
C ARG A 9 15.09 -11.83 8.54
N HIS A 10 14.05 -12.03 7.74
CA HIS A 10 14.18 -12.17 6.28
C HIS A 10 13.67 -10.96 5.49
N ILE A 11 12.95 -10.02 6.12
CA ILE A 11 12.40 -8.84 5.46
C ILE A 11 12.84 -7.57 6.19
N PHE A 12 12.58 -7.46 7.49
CA PHE A 12 12.73 -6.19 8.22
C PHE A 12 14.20 -5.87 8.55
N ASP A 13 14.94 -6.81 9.14
CA ASP A 13 16.36 -6.61 9.49
C ASP A 13 17.21 -6.33 8.24
N PRO A 14 17.07 -7.07 7.10
CA PRO A 14 17.83 -6.78 5.88
C PRO A 14 17.69 -5.35 5.38
N VAL A 15 16.51 -4.74 5.50
CA VAL A 15 16.26 -3.36 5.03
C VAL A 15 16.23 -2.34 6.17
N SER A 16 16.60 -2.74 7.39
CA SER A 16 16.57 -1.88 8.57
C SER A 16 15.19 -1.25 8.85
N ALA A 17 14.10 -1.96 8.56
CA ALA A 17 12.75 -1.57 8.97
C ALA A 17 12.54 -1.89 10.45
N LYS A 18 12.73 -0.91 11.36
CA LYS A 18 12.66 -1.13 12.82
C LYS A 18 11.29 -0.82 13.41
N ASP A 19 10.58 0.15 12.85
CA ASP A 19 9.29 0.62 13.34
C ASP A 19 8.15 -0.13 12.64
N ILE A 20 8.18 -1.46 12.77
CA ILE A 20 7.20 -2.40 12.22
C ILE A 20 7.02 -3.60 13.16
N THR A 21 5.78 -4.02 13.42
CA THR A 21 5.46 -5.16 14.30
C THR A 21 4.04 -5.68 14.06
N PHE A 22 3.80 -6.97 14.33
CA PHE A 22 2.44 -7.51 14.53
C PHE A 22 1.95 -7.23 15.96
N HIS A 23 2.85 -7.36 16.93
CA HIS A 23 2.56 -7.31 18.35
C HIS A 23 2.87 -5.92 18.92
N MET A 24 1.96 -4.94 18.72
CA MET A 24 2.12 -3.57 19.22
C MET A 24 2.20 -3.50 20.75
N GLU A 25 1.53 -4.41 21.46
CA GLU A 25 1.53 -4.54 22.92
C GLU A 25 2.94 -4.81 23.50
N THR A 26 3.87 -5.31 22.68
CA THR A 26 5.26 -5.58 23.09
C THR A 26 6.22 -4.41 22.79
N ARG A 27 5.78 -3.41 22.03
CA ARG A 27 6.61 -2.28 21.57
C ARG A 27 6.37 -1.02 22.37
N GLY A 28 6.89 -1.00 23.60
CA GLY A 28 6.80 0.17 24.49
C GLY A 28 7.38 1.46 23.90
N ASP A 29 8.31 1.35 22.94
CA ASP A 29 8.86 2.47 22.17
C ASP A 29 7.92 3.01 21.08
N LEU A 30 7.03 2.16 20.53
CA LEU A 30 6.09 2.56 19.47
C LEU A 30 4.71 2.94 20.01
N GLN A 31 4.28 2.36 21.13
CA GLN A 31 2.96 2.63 21.71
C GLN A 31 2.66 4.13 21.89
N PRO A 32 3.58 4.98 22.41
CA PRO A 32 3.34 6.41 22.56
C PRO A 32 3.21 7.17 21.22
N ARG A 33 3.64 6.55 20.11
CA ARG A 33 3.62 7.12 18.76
C ARG A 33 2.44 6.63 17.94
N LEU A 34 1.58 5.77 18.50
CA LEU A 34 0.44 5.21 17.79
C LEU A 34 -0.57 6.32 17.44
N VAL A 35 -0.84 6.46 16.15
CA VAL A 35 -1.77 7.46 15.62
C VAL A 35 -3.22 7.06 15.90
N ASN A 36 -4.07 8.06 16.13
CA ASN A 36 -5.51 7.84 16.32
C ASN A 36 -6.21 7.51 15.00
N GLN A 37 -7.23 6.68 15.10
CA GLN A 37 -8.18 6.40 14.01
C GLN A 37 -9.31 7.43 13.97
N TRP A 38 -9.78 7.70 12.77
CA TRP A 38 -10.85 8.66 12.49
C TRP A 38 -11.90 8.05 11.57
N GLY A 39 -13.17 8.34 11.82
CA GLY A 39 -14.30 8.05 10.96
C GLY A 39 -14.83 9.33 10.31
N ARG A 40 -15.15 9.27 9.01
CA ARG A 40 -15.79 10.36 8.28
C ARG A 40 -17.31 10.31 8.45
N TYR A 41 -17.88 11.45 8.83
CA TYR A 41 -19.31 11.69 8.95
C TYR A 41 -19.66 12.99 8.25
N GLY A 42 -20.02 12.88 6.96
CA GLY A 42 -20.13 14.03 6.07
C GLY A 42 -18.79 14.77 5.98
N GLU A 43 -18.79 16.06 6.30
CA GLU A 43 -17.59 16.90 6.31
C GLU A 43 -16.80 16.82 7.62
N SER A 44 -17.31 16.14 8.64
CA SER A 44 -16.67 16.03 9.96
C SER A 44 -15.89 14.73 10.14
N LEU A 45 -14.85 14.78 10.98
CA LEU A 45 -14.13 13.59 11.45
C LEU A 45 -14.44 13.35 12.92
N ARG A 46 -14.68 12.10 13.29
CA ARG A 46 -14.93 11.69 14.68
C ARG A 46 -14.10 10.46 15.02
N ARG A 47 -13.68 10.34 16.27
CA ARG A 47 -12.99 9.14 16.74
C ARG A 47 -13.99 7.98 16.81
N PRO A 48 -13.70 6.80 16.22
CA PRO A 48 -14.53 5.62 16.40
C PRO A 48 -14.60 5.22 17.87
N GLU A 49 -15.77 4.74 18.33
CA GLU A 49 -15.96 4.25 19.70
C GLU A 49 -15.15 2.99 19.99
N LYS A 50 -14.94 2.16 18.96
CA LYS A 50 -14.16 0.92 19.02
C LYS A 50 -12.99 1.00 18.03
N PRO A 51 -11.79 0.52 18.41
CA PRO A 51 -10.70 0.40 17.46
C PRO A 51 -11.06 -0.60 16.36
N LEU A 52 -10.52 -0.40 15.16
CA LEU A 52 -10.73 -1.32 14.03
C LEU A 52 -10.15 -2.72 14.29
N TRP A 53 -9.10 -2.80 15.10
CA TRP A 53 -8.44 -4.04 15.48
C TRP A 53 -8.38 -4.17 17.00
N PRO A 54 -8.43 -5.41 17.52
CA PRO A 54 -8.18 -5.66 18.93
C PRO A 54 -6.75 -5.22 19.30
N ALA A 55 -6.59 -4.68 20.52
CA ALA A 55 -5.30 -4.20 21.00
C ALA A 55 -4.28 -5.32 21.25
N GLN A 56 -4.75 -6.55 21.43
CA GLN A 56 -3.93 -7.74 21.65
C GLN A 56 -4.33 -8.82 20.65
N ILE A 57 -3.34 -9.47 20.07
CA ILE A 57 -3.52 -10.58 19.12
C ILE A 57 -2.73 -11.79 19.61
N ASN A 58 -3.26 -12.99 19.35
CA ASN A 58 -2.58 -14.24 19.69
C ASN A 58 -1.72 -14.77 18.53
N GLU A 59 -2.03 -14.36 17.31
CA GLU A 59 -1.44 -14.85 16.06
C GLU A 59 -1.04 -13.69 15.14
N ASP A 60 -0.02 -13.92 14.32
CA ASP A 60 0.43 -12.96 13.31
C ASP A 60 -0.48 -13.04 12.07
N LEU A 61 -1.38 -12.07 11.92
CA LEU A 61 -2.33 -12.03 10.81
C LEU A 61 -1.70 -11.38 9.56
N GLY A 62 -1.10 -12.20 8.69
CA GLY A 62 -0.37 -11.74 7.49
C GLY A 62 -1.18 -10.89 6.49
N GLY A 63 -2.51 -10.95 6.51
CA GLY A 63 -3.38 -10.17 5.63
C GLY A 63 -3.61 -8.71 6.06
N GLY A 64 -3.27 -8.32 7.29
CA GLY A 64 -3.55 -6.97 7.78
C GLY A 64 -3.21 -6.66 9.24
N GLY A 65 -2.35 -7.46 9.88
CA GLY A 65 -2.00 -7.32 11.29
C GLY A 65 -0.75 -6.46 11.59
N LEU A 66 -0.08 -5.93 10.56
CA LEU A 66 1.14 -5.13 10.76
C LEU A 66 0.82 -3.69 11.12
N TYR A 67 1.46 -3.23 12.19
CA TYR A 67 1.68 -1.81 12.46
C TYR A 67 3.01 -1.42 11.85
N ALA A 68 3.05 -0.31 11.11
CA ALA A 68 4.27 0.18 10.49
C ALA A 68 4.24 1.71 10.32
N THR A 69 5.41 2.33 10.32
CA THR A 69 5.59 3.71 9.86
C THR A 69 5.76 3.77 8.34
N VAL A 70 5.56 4.96 7.76
CA VAL A 70 5.85 5.23 6.33
C VAL A 70 7.29 4.82 5.99
N SER A 71 8.28 5.24 6.79
CA SER A 71 9.68 4.94 6.55
C SER A 71 9.99 3.44 6.61
N ALA A 72 9.37 2.70 7.54
CA ALA A 72 9.55 1.25 7.62
C ALA A 72 9.01 0.52 6.38
N LEU A 73 7.84 0.93 5.86
CA LEU A 73 7.30 0.38 4.61
C LEU A 73 8.14 0.77 3.39
N LEU A 74 8.58 2.04 3.31
CA LEU A 74 9.46 2.49 2.23
C LEU A 74 10.78 1.73 2.19
N ASN A 75 11.38 1.39 3.34
CA ASN A 75 12.57 0.55 3.38
C ASN A 75 12.33 -0.84 2.77
N ILE A 76 11.16 -1.44 3.00
CA ILE A 76 10.78 -2.72 2.39
C ILE A 76 10.65 -2.56 0.87
N TYR A 77 9.93 -1.54 0.40
CA TYR A 77 9.73 -1.31 -1.03
C TYR A 77 11.04 -0.95 -1.76
N GLN A 78 11.92 -0.17 -1.12
CA GLN A 78 13.28 0.06 -1.62
C GLN A 78 14.07 -1.26 -1.69
N GLY A 79 13.93 -2.14 -0.69
CA GLY A 79 14.52 -3.48 -0.69
C GLY A 79 14.06 -4.37 -1.84
N ILE A 80 12.84 -4.17 -2.35
CA ILE A 80 12.33 -4.81 -3.57
C ILE A 80 12.99 -4.16 -4.80
N LEU A 81 12.93 -2.83 -4.90
CA LEU A 81 13.45 -2.06 -6.03
C LEU A 81 14.95 -2.28 -6.27
N ASN A 82 15.74 -2.42 -5.21
CA ASN A 82 17.19 -2.63 -5.30
C ASN A 82 17.60 -4.11 -5.26
N GLY A 83 16.65 -5.06 -5.24
CA GLY A 83 16.91 -6.49 -5.23
C GLY A 83 17.57 -7.03 -3.95
N LYS A 84 17.48 -6.30 -2.82
CA LYS A 84 18.04 -6.74 -1.53
C LYS A 84 17.22 -7.85 -0.86
N LEU A 85 15.91 -7.90 -1.13
CA LEU A 85 15.00 -8.85 -0.49
C LEU A 85 14.78 -10.13 -1.29
N LEU A 86 14.77 -10.03 -2.61
CA LEU A 86 14.43 -11.13 -3.51
C LEU A 86 15.35 -11.11 -4.73
N HIS A 87 15.57 -12.28 -5.34
CA HIS A 87 16.29 -12.36 -6.60
C HIS A 87 15.57 -11.56 -7.70
N PRO A 88 16.32 -10.99 -8.67
CA PRO A 88 15.73 -10.19 -9.74
C PRO A 88 14.58 -10.87 -10.49
N ALA A 89 14.71 -12.15 -10.83
CA ALA A 89 13.65 -12.91 -11.51
C ALA A 89 12.37 -13.04 -10.66
N THR A 90 12.50 -13.12 -9.33
CA THR A 90 11.35 -13.15 -8.41
C THR A 90 10.71 -11.77 -8.32
N VAL A 91 11.51 -10.70 -8.26
CA VAL A 91 11.00 -9.33 -8.31
C VAL A 91 10.24 -9.11 -9.61
N GLU A 92 10.82 -9.47 -10.76
CA GLU A 92 10.14 -9.34 -12.06
C GLU A 92 8.80 -10.07 -12.09
N ALA A 93 8.74 -11.31 -11.58
CA ALA A 93 7.52 -12.10 -11.51
C ALA A 93 6.39 -11.43 -10.70
N MET A 94 6.73 -10.63 -9.67
CA MET A 94 5.72 -9.91 -8.87
C MET A 94 4.90 -8.92 -9.70
N PHE A 95 5.50 -8.34 -10.76
CA PHE A 95 4.90 -7.31 -11.60
C PHE A 95 4.36 -7.88 -12.93
N GLN A 96 4.32 -9.21 -13.07
CA GLN A 96 3.67 -9.88 -14.19
C GLN A 96 2.19 -10.20 -13.89
N PRO A 97 1.30 -10.19 -14.90
CA PRO A 97 -0.04 -10.76 -14.79
C PRO A 97 -0.01 -12.20 -14.30
N GLN A 98 -0.67 -12.49 -13.18
CA GLN A 98 -0.78 -13.85 -12.62
C GLN A 98 -2.17 -14.45 -12.83
N LEU A 99 -3.16 -13.65 -13.21
CA LEU A 99 -4.51 -14.13 -13.50
C LEU A 99 -4.67 -14.44 -15.00
N LYS A 100 -5.07 -15.68 -15.29
CA LYS A 100 -5.49 -16.11 -16.65
C LYS A 100 -6.79 -15.45 -17.09
N SER A 101 -7.65 -15.12 -16.13
CA SER A 101 -8.94 -14.47 -16.33
C SER A 101 -9.10 -13.38 -15.29
N VAL A 102 -9.56 -12.21 -15.70
CA VAL A 102 -9.73 -11.03 -14.85
C VAL A 102 -11.18 -10.81 -14.45
N ILE A 103 -12.01 -11.88 -14.41
CA ILE A 103 -13.40 -11.82 -13.96
C ILE A 103 -13.48 -11.16 -12.56
N GLY A 104 -14.32 -10.15 -12.42
CA GLY A 104 -14.43 -9.24 -11.28
C GLY A 104 -13.55 -7.98 -11.35
N LEU A 105 -12.68 -7.85 -12.36
CA LEU A 105 -11.78 -6.69 -12.57
C LEU A 105 -11.90 -6.07 -13.97
N GLU A 106 -12.60 -6.73 -14.90
CA GLU A 106 -12.85 -6.34 -16.28
C GLU A 106 -13.81 -5.15 -16.42
N SER A 107 -14.74 -5.02 -15.46
CA SER A 107 -15.72 -3.93 -15.43
C SER A 107 -15.81 -3.35 -14.03
N ARG A 108 -16.07 -2.04 -13.99
CA ARG A 108 -16.33 -1.28 -12.76
C ARG A 108 -17.81 -0.96 -12.58
N GLU A 109 -18.64 -1.35 -13.53
CA GLU A 109 -20.08 -1.10 -13.51
C GLU A 109 -20.76 -1.84 -12.35
N GLY A 110 -21.74 -1.21 -11.72
CA GLY A 110 -22.51 -1.80 -10.62
C GLY A 110 -21.81 -1.80 -9.25
N TYR A 111 -20.53 -1.45 -9.17
CA TYR A 111 -19.82 -1.30 -7.89
C TYR A 111 -19.99 0.10 -7.29
N SER A 112 -20.00 0.20 -5.96
CA SER A 112 -19.99 1.50 -5.28
C SER A 112 -18.66 2.22 -5.49
N SER A 113 -18.68 3.56 -5.44
CA SER A 113 -17.45 4.36 -5.50
C SER A 113 -16.45 3.98 -4.40
N SER A 114 -16.92 3.70 -3.18
CA SER A 114 -16.06 3.25 -2.07
C SER A 114 -15.37 1.92 -2.35
N TYR A 115 -16.07 0.96 -2.96
CA TYR A 115 -15.48 -0.32 -3.34
C TYR A 115 -14.41 -0.11 -4.43
N LEU A 116 -14.74 0.67 -5.46
CA LEU A 116 -13.80 0.96 -6.55
C LEU A 116 -12.56 1.69 -6.03
N ASN A 117 -12.73 2.65 -5.13
CA ASN A 117 -11.63 3.35 -4.46
C ASN A 117 -10.76 2.42 -3.61
N ALA A 118 -11.37 1.44 -2.92
CA ALA A 118 -10.64 0.48 -2.12
C ALA A 118 -9.78 -0.48 -2.97
N VAL A 119 -10.34 -0.97 -4.09
CA VAL A 119 -9.69 -2.01 -4.93
C VAL A 119 -8.78 -1.39 -6.00
N PHE A 120 -9.29 -0.41 -6.75
CA PHE A 120 -8.59 0.20 -7.88
C PHE A 120 -7.84 1.48 -7.52
N ASN A 121 -7.98 1.99 -6.30
CA ASN A 121 -7.35 3.23 -5.83
C ASN A 121 -7.46 4.39 -6.82
N THR A 122 -6.35 4.78 -7.44
CA THR A 122 -6.23 5.87 -8.40
C THR A 122 -6.03 5.37 -9.84
N VAL A 123 -6.13 4.06 -10.09
CA VAL A 123 -6.06 3.49 -11.46
C VAL A 123 -7.29 3.97 -12.24
N PRO A 124 -7.14 4.70 -13.36
CA PRO A 124 -8.26 5.16 -14.17
C PRO A 124 -9.09 4.00 -14.76
N ALA A 125 -10.39 4.23 -14.98
CA ALA A 125 -11.30 3.19 -15.49
C ALA A 125 -10.97 2.71 -16.90
N ASN A 126 -10.33 3.55 -17.72
CA ASN A 126 -9.88 3.20 -19.07
C ASN A 126 -8.55 2.44 -19.10
N VAL A 127 -7.92 2.20 -17.94
CA VAL A 127 -6.68 1.40 -17.84
C VAL A 127 -7.04 0.02 -17.31
N SER A 128 -6.87 -1.00 -18.16
CA SER A 128 -7.05 -2.40 -17.78
C SER A 128 -6.07 -2.80 -16.68
N VAL A 129 -6.47 -3.77 -15.86
CA VAL A 129 -5.68 -4.26 -14.72
C VAL A 129 -5.55 -5.78 -14.76
N ASN A 130 -4.60 -6.30 -14.00
CA ASN A 130 -4.52 -7.71 -13.61
C ASN A 130 -4.06 -7.76 -12.14
N PHE A 131 -3.78 -8.95 -11.61
CA PHE A 131 -3.21 -9.12 -10.28
C PHE A 131 -1.83 -9.73 -10.39
N GLY A 132 -0.85 -9.09 -9.76
CA GLY A 132 0.51 -9.59 -9.62
C GLY A 132 0.70 -10.40 -8.34
N LEU A 133 1.95 -10.72 -7.98
CA LEU A 133 2.24 -11.33 -6.67
C LEU A 133 2.35 -10.22 -5.62
N GLY A 134 1.21 -9.86 -5.02
CA GLY A 134 1.13 -8.93 -3.89
C GLY A 134 0.06 -7.84 -4.03
N GLY A 135 -0.48 -7.60 -5.22
CA GLY A 135 -1.43 -6.53 -5.45
C GLY A 135 -1.91 -6.40 -6.90
N LEU A 136 -2.69 -5.36 -7.14
CA LEU A 136 -3.20 -5.00 -8.46
C LEU A 136 -2.06 -4.44 -9.32
N ILE A 137 -2.06 -4.77 -10.60
CA ILE A 137 -1.16 -4.17 -11.59
C ILE A 137 -1.96 -3.42 -12.66
N ASN A 138 -1.55 -2.19 -12.98
CA ASN A 138 -2.08 -1.46 -14.14
C ASN A 138 -1.38 -1.94 -15.42
N LEU A 139 -2.11 -2.35 -16.45
CA LEU A 139 -1.49 -2.88 -17.68
C LEU A 139 -1.03 -1.78 -18.65
N GLY A 140 -1.63 -0.60 -18.54
CA GLY A 140 -1.19 0.61 -19.25
C GLY A 140 -0.59 1.64 -18.29
N ALA A 141 0.24 2.54 -18.83
CA ALA A 141 0.74 3.67 -18.07
C ALA A 141 -0.40 4.62 -17.66
N ILE A 142 -0.23 5.25 -16.50
CA ILE A 142 -1.13 6.28 -15.99
C ILE A 142 -0.44 7.63 -16.21
N PRO A 143 -1.00 8.52 -17.06
CA PRO A 143 -0.36 9.79 -17.38
C PRO A 143 0.04 10.60 -16.15
N ASN A 144 1.25 11.16 -16.18
CA ASN A 144 1.88 11.95 -15.11
C ASN A 144 2.02 11.22 -13.76
N ARG A 145 1.86 9.89 -13.76
CA ARG A 145 1.91 9.03 -12.59
C ARG A 145 2.63 7.73 -12.95
N ARG A 146 2.07 6.59 -12.52
CA ARG A 146 2.67 5.26 -12.60
C ARG A 146 2.91 4.79 -14.04
N ALA A 147 4.08 4.21 -14.29
CA ALA A 147 4.34 3.46 -15.50
C ALA A 147 3.45 2.20 -15.59
N ALA A 148 3.41 1.61 -16.79
CA ALA A 148 2.74 0.33 -16.98
C ALA A 148 3.35 -0.73 -16.04
N ARG A 149 2.52 -1.69 -15.63
CA ARG A 149 2.87 -2.81 -14.76
C ARG A 149 3.30 -2.44 -13.34
N SER A 150 3.09 -1.20 -12.90
CA SER A 150 3.28 -0.83 -11.50
C SER A 150 2.34 -1.63 -10.58
N LEU A 151 2.86 -2.07 -9.43
CA LEU A 151 2.13 -2.84 -8.42
C LEU A 151 1.54 -1.90 -7.37
N THR A 152 0.29 -2.12 -6.98
CA THR A 152 -0.38 -1.29 -5.97
C THR A 152 -1.38 -2.09 -5.15
N TRP A 153 -1.61 -1.67 -3.91
CA TRP A 153 -2.70 -2.18 -3.10
C TRP A 153 -3.14 -1.19 -2.03
N SER A 154 -4.08 -1.62 -1.19
CA SER A 154 -4.69 -0.82 -0.15
C SER A 154 -4.71 -1.55 1.20
N GLY A 155 -4.83 -0.75 2.25
CA GLY A 155 -5.15 -1.15 3.61
C GLY A 155 -6.41 -0.44 4.07
N MET A 156 -7.20 -1.13 4.91
CA MET A 156 -8.57 -0.75 5.25
C MET A 156 -8.75 0.72 5.68
N PRO A 157 -7.92 1.34 6.53
CA PRO A 157 -8.12 2.72 6.97
C PRO A 157 -7.52 3.71 5.97
N ASN A 158 -7.87 3.55 4.68
CA ASN A 158 -7.37 4.34 3.55
C ASN A 158 -5.84 4.48 3.56
N CYS A 159 -5.15 3.35 3.73
CA CYS A 159 -3.71 3.26 3.49
C CYS A 159 -3.50 2.76 2.06
N TYR A 160 -2.58 3.35 1.32
CA TYR A 160 -2.33 3.00 -0.07
C TYR A 160 -0.83 2.98 -0.32
N TRP A 161 -0.38 2.11 -1.21
CA TRP A 161 1.01 2.06 -1.62
C TRP A 161 1.12 1.65 -3.08
N TRP A 162 2.23 2.02 -3.70
CA TRP A 162 2.59 1.55 -5.04
C TRP A 162 4.10 1.36 -5.16
N VAL A 163 4.48 0.49 -6.09
CA VAL A 163 5.87 0.30 -6.54
C VAL A 163 5.85 0.33 -8.06
N ASP A 164 6.72 1.16 -8.64
CA ASP A 164 6.94 1.30 -10.06
C ASP A 164 8.40 0.93 -10.34
N LEU A 165 8.60 -0.25 -10.95
CA LEU A 165 9.94 -0.74 -11.29
C LEU A 165 10.58 0.07 -12.42
N GLU A 166 9.79 0.56 -13.37
CA GLU A 166 10.29 1.25 -14.56
C GLU A 166 10.90 2.60 -14.19
N ASN A 167 10.21 3.35 -13.33
CA ASN A 167 10.71 4.63 -12.81
C ASN A 167 11.58 4.48 -11.55
N GLY A 168 11.73 3.27 -11.01
CA GLY A 168 12.54 3.02 -9.82
C GLY A 168 11.99 3.69 -8.55
N VAL A 169 10.67 3.88 -8.45
CA VAL A 169 10.03 4.62 -7.36
C VAL A 169 9.01 3.78 -6.60
N ALA A 170 8.92 3.99 -5.30
CA ALA A 170 7.84 3.48 -4.47
C ALA A 170 7.21 4.62 -3.67
N GLY A 171 5.91 4.53 -3.43
CA GLY A 171 5.18 5.52 -2.65
C GLY A 171 4.25 4.88 -1.64
N VAL A 172 4.07 5.58 -0.52
CA VAL A 172 3.22 5.15 0.58
C VAL A 172 2.42 6.35 1.08
N TYR A 173 1.10 6.18 1.10
CA TYR A 173 0.16 7.08 1.74
C TYR A 173 -0.50 6.31 2.89
N LEU A 174 -0.18 6.67 4.13
CA LEU A 174 -0.84 6.10 5.30
C LEU A 174 -1.74 7.16 5.91
N SER A 175 -3.05 6.98 5.78
CA SER A 175 -3.99 7.64 6.66
C SER A 175 -4.38 6.72 7.82
N GLN A 176 -5.38 7.11 8.60
CA GLN A 176 -6.06 6.26 9.58
C GLN A 176 -7.56 6.55 9.54
N LEU A 177 -8.10 6.70 8.32
CA LEU A 177 -9.46 7.17 8.08
C LEU A 177 -10.36 6.02 7.63
N VAL A 178 -11.58 5.96 8.17
CA VAL A 178 -12.66 5.09 7.68
C VAL A 178 -13.91 5.92 7.33
N PRO A 179 -14.84 5.43 6.48
CA PRO A 179 -14.85 4.12 5.81
C PRO A 179 -13.76 3.97 4.75
N THR A 180 -13.44 2.72 4.42
CA THR A 180 -12.49 2.37 3.34
C THR A 180 -12.98 2.91 2.00
N GLY A 181 -12.06 3.35 1.16
CA GLY A 181 -12.38 3.93 -0.14
C GLY A 181 -12.95 5.35 -0.04
N ASP A 182 -12.50 6.10 0.97
CA ASP A 182 -12.88 7.49 1.15
C ASP A 182 -12.46 8.34 -0.06
N GLU A 183 -13.42 9.06 -0.64
CA GLU A 183 -13.21 9.80 -1.88
C GLU A 183 -12.13 10.90 -1.74
N GLN A 184 -12.10 11.59 -0.59
CA GLN A 184 -11.12 12.65 -0.35
C GLN A 184 -9.72 12.08 -0.14
N ALA A 185 -9.60 10.94 0.54
CA ALA A 185 -8.33 10.23 0.66
C ALA A 185 -7.77 9.80 -0.70
N VAL A 186 -8.60 9.24 -1.60
CA VAL A 186 -8.17 8.83 -2.94
C VAL A 186 -7.84 10.04 -3.83
N LYS A 187 -8.60 11.14 -3.75
CA LYS A 187 -8.25 12.40 -4.46
C LYS A 187 -6.89 12.93 -4.01
N LEU A 188 -6.62 12.90 -2.71
CA LEU A 188 -5.32 13.32 -2.18
C LEU A 188 -4.20 12.37 -2.63
N LEU A 189 -4.45 11.06 -2.65
CA LEU A 189 -3.51 10.07 -3.17
C LEU A 189 -3.16 10.36 -4.64
N ALA A 190 -4.15 10.65 -5.49
CA ALA A 190 -3.89 10.93 -6.90
C ALA A 190 -2.98 12.16 -7.09
N LYS A 191 -3.25 13.25 -6.34
CA LYS A 191 -2.41 14.44 -6.32
C LYS A 191 -1.01 14.17 -5.76
N PHE A 192 -0.92 13.31 -4.75
CA PHE A 192 0.36 12.91 -4.17
C PHE A 192 1.19 12.10 -5.17
N GLU A 193 0.59 11.17 -5.91
CA GLU A 193 1.25 10.48 -7.01
C GLU A 193 1.77 11.49 -8.04
N GLU A 194 0.92 12.39 -8.55
CA GLU A 194 1.34 13.42 -9.53
C GLU A 194 2.53 14.24 -9.04
N PHE A 195 2.51 14.66 -7.77
CA PHE A 195 3.62 15.40 -7.16
C PHE A 195 4.92 14.59 -7.12
N VAL A 196 4.84 13.30 -6.74
CA VAL A 196 6.02 12.43 -6.70
C VAL A 196 6.64 12.28 -8.09
N TYR A 197 5.85 12.01 -9.12
CA TYR A 197 6.37 11.81 -10.48
C TYR A 197 6.89 13.11 -11.10
N ALA A 198 6.22 14.24 -10.89
CA ALA A 198 6.76 15.54 -11.30
C ALA A 198 8.13 15.83 -10.66
N SER A 199 8.28 15.53 -9.37
CA SER A 199 9.56 15.72 -8.65
C SER A 199 10.67 14.81 -9.19
N LEU A 200 10.34 13.59 -9.65
CA LEU A 200 11.31 12.69 -10.29
C LEU A 200 11.80 13.26 -11.62
N ASP A 201 10.90 13.81 -12.42
CA ASP A 201 11.26 14.42 -13.70
C ASP A 201 12.13 15.65 -13.49
N ASP A 202 11.82 16.50 -12.52
CA ASP A 202 12.67 17.65 -12.16
C ASP A 202 14.09 17.21 -11.77
N MET A 203 14.23 16.13 -10.99
CA MET A 203 15.54 15.59 -10.61
C MET A 203 16.33 15.00 -11.79
N LYS A 204 15.67 14.52 -12.85
CA LYS A 204 16.36 14.03 -14.05
C LYS A 204 16.92 15.17 -14.92
N HIS A 205 16.42 16.39 -14.75
CA HIS A 205 16.81 17.56 -15.53
C HIS A 205 17.78 18.50 -14.78
N GLN A 206 18.15 18.17 -13.54
CA GLN A 206 19.20 18.85 -12.76
C GLN A 206 20.55 18.16 -12.95
#